data_AF-A0A7W7ZKA0-F1
#
_entry.id   AF-A0A7W7ZKA0-F1
#
_cell.length_a   1.000
_cell.length_b   1.000
_cell.length_c   1.000
_cell.angle_alpha   90.00
_cell.angle_beta   90.00
_cell.angle_gamma   90.00
#
_symmetry.space_group_name_H-M   'P 1'
#
loop_
_entity.id
_entity.type
_entity.pdbx_description
1 polymer ?
#
loop_
_entity_poly.entity_id
_entity_poly.type
_entity_poly.pdbx_seq_one_letter_code
_entity_poly.pdbx_strand_id
1 'polypeptide(L)'
;MKPGMRRVIRFGGRWMKNNLLFSSLLLAVSSSLLAAQRLPISKPEDLAGRWETSDGHGGMVGMNVIVSTHIDGTPVSLIGHQQYLDSLDIGLYQRTGPDVEEFGFNFFATSPDGGALWDGQQLRVSARQRGDLPKVEVSLSWDETKKQWYGHYERGEFSRQVTLKRPENTAASSFAGTWFESKGLMNNCVHIAQQSDGGFTAWSDDISIPGRWRYANGIQPLPQSNEHYGEIGKAKLISPNVITVELRAYTAMCCSHPFQAAISSDGSKLVGNWPSGPNQAPRSVEWKRMPENSCRAAASASPAH
;
A
#
# COMPACT_ATOMS: atom_id res chain seq x y z
N MET A 1 9.73 28.68 47.19
CA MET A 1 8.58 29.53 47.58
C MET A 1 9.00 30.99 47.52
N LYS A 2 8.41 31.76 46.59
CA LYS A 2 8.52 33.23 46.51
C LYS A 2 7.12 33.76 46.16
N PRO A 3 6.54 34.71 46.93
CA PRO A 3 5.25 35.31 46.64
C PRO A 3 5.40 36.67 45.94
N GLY A 4 4.34 37.09 45.24
CA GLY A 4 4.17 38.44 44.67
C GLY A 4 4.15 38.39 43.15
N MET A 5 3.17 38.95 42.43
CA MET A 5 2.43 40.18 42.69
C MET A 5 1.13 40.13 41.88
N ARG A 6 0.00 40.46 42.51
CA ARG A 6 -1.27 40.73 41.81
C ARG A 6 -1.25 42.17 41.30
N ARG A 7 -1.59 42.39 40.02
CA ARG A 7 -2.06 43.69 39.52
C ARG A 7 -3.49 43.57 39.05
N VAL A 8 -4.35 44.32 39.74
CA VAL A 8 -5.72 44.65 39.33
C VAL A 8 -5.62 45.95 38.53
N ILE A 9 -6.16 45.97 37.31
CA ILE A 9 -6.45 47.21 36.59
C ILE A 9 -7.93 47.17 36.22
N ARG A 10 -8.70 48.07 36.84
CA ARG A 10 -10.06 48.45 36.44
C ARG A 10 -9.99 49.87 35.91
N PHE A 11 -10.42 50.09 34.67
CA PHE A 11 -11.02 51.32 34.14
C PHE A 11 -12.05 50.83 33.11
N GLY A 12 -13.32 51.19 33.17
CA GLY A 12 -13.86 52.54 33.33
C GLY A 12 -14.37 52.95 31.95
N GLY A 13 -15.67 52.79 31.73
CA GLY A 13 -16.27 52.77 30.39
C GLY A 13 -16.32 54.10 29.64
N ARG A 14 -16.62 54.00 28.34
CA ARG A 14 -17.31 55.05 27.60
C ARG A 14 -18.19 54.44 26.50
N TRP A 15 -19.49 54.59 26.72
CA TRP A 15 -20.53 54.43 25.72
C TRP A 15 -20.33 55.46 24.60
N MET A 16 -20.31 55.01 23.34
CA MET A 16 -20.82 55.82 22.24
C MET A 16 -21.73 54.96 21.36
N LYS A 17 -22.93 55.51 21.18
CA LYS A 17 -24.04 55.02 20.39
C LYS A 17 -23.80 55.35 18.91
N ASN A 18 -24.50 54.60 18.04
CA ASN A 18 -24.85 54.93 16.66
C ASN A 18 -23.78 54.68 15.58
N ASN A 19 -23.91 53.57 14.85
CA ASN A 19 -24.47 53.61 13.50
C ASN A 19 -24.66 52.19 12.97
N LEU A 20 -25.93 51.75 12.97
CA LEU A 20 -26.44 50.64 12.19
C LEU A 20 -26.38 51.04 10.71
N LEU A 21 -25.44 50.50 9.97
CA LEU A 21 -25.56 50.31 8.52
C LEU A 21 -25.19 48.85 8.23
N PHE A 22 -26.24 48.06 8.09
CA PHE A 22 -26.25 46.71 7.57
C PHE A 22 -25.64 46.70 6.16
N SER A 23 -24.37 46.32 6.04
CA SER A 23 -23.85 45.70 4.82
C SER A 23 -23.70 44.22 5.09
N SER A 24 -24.82 43.52 4.98
CA SER A 24 -24.88 42.08 4.73
C SER A 24 -24.28 41.81 3.35
N LEU A 25 -22.96 41.94 3.22
CA LEU A 25 -22.26 41.26 2.16
C LEU A 25 -22.35 39.79 2.54
N LEU A 26 -23.28 39.07 1.89
CA LEU A 26 -23.27 37.63 1.86
C LEU A 26 -21.88 37.22 1.36
N LEU A 27 -20.99 36.92 2.29
CA LEU A 27 -20.01 35.87 2.15
C LEU A 27 -20.83 34.59 1.94
N ALA A 28 -21.32 34.41 0.71
CA ALA A 28 -21.38 33.10 0.11
C ALA A 28 -19.93 32.64 0.03
N VAL A 29 -19.36 32.28 1.19
CA VAL A 29 -18.32 31.27 1.23
C VAL A 29 -19.03 30.09 0.64
N SER A 30 -18.81 29.92 -0.67
CA SER A 30 -19.12 28.71 -1.38
C SER A 30 -18.38 27.62 -0.62
N SER A 31 -19.07 27.07 0.38
CA SER A 31 -18.91 25.73 0.91
C SER A 31 -19.27 24.77 -0.21
N SER A 32 -18.60 24.91 -1.35
CA SER A 32 -18.24 23.80 -2.20
C SER A 32 -17.41 22.94 -1.27
N LEU A 33 -18.13 22.10 -0.51
CA LEU A 33 -17.64 20.83 -0.01
C LEU A 33 -16.74 20.33 -1.13
N LEU A 34 -15.43 20.40 -0.90
CA LEU A 34 -14.45 19.69 -1.68
C LEU A 34 -14.82 18.22 -1.47
N ALA A 35 -15.81 17.76 -2.23
CA ALA A 35 -16.03 16.35 -2.43
C ALA A 35 -14.67 15.86 -2.89
N ALA A 36 -14.00 15.11 -2.03
CA ALA A 36 -12.70 14.54 -2.33
C ALA A 36 -12.85 13.91 -3.72
N GLN A 37 -12.14 14.47 -4.70
CA GLN A 37 -12.34 14.11 -6.08
C GLN A 37 -12.00 12.62 -6.18
N ARG A 38 -13.01 11.78 -6.43
CA ARG A 38 -12.78 10.34 -6.60
C ARG A 38 -11.88 10.16 -7.80
N LEU A 39 -10.67 9.65 -7.58
CA LEU A 39 -9.71 9.41 -8.65
C LEU A 39 -9.96 8.02 -9.23
N PRO A 40 -10.49 7.90 -10.46
CA PRO A 40 -10.66 6.60 -11.09
C PRO A 40 -9.28 5.97 -11.34
N ILE A 41 -9.15 4.68 -11.05
CA ILE A 41 -7.93 3.92 -11.29
C ILE A 41 -8.27 2.62 -12.02
N SER A 42 -7.64 2.41 -13.18
CA SER A 42 -7.95 1.25 -14.04
C SER A 42 -7.14 0.01 -13.67
N LYS A 43 -5.87 0.20 -13.25
CA LYS A 43 -4.90 -0.85 -12.91
C LYS A 43 -4.14 -0.49 -11.64
N PRO A 44 -4.75 -0.61 -10.45
CA PRO A 44 -4.06 -0.35 -9.18
C PRO A 44 -2.78 -1.18 -9.02
N GLU A 45 -2.74 -2.38 -9.59
CA GLU A 45 -1.57 -3.26 -9.59
C GLU A 45 -0.34 -2.66 -10.30
N ASP A 46 -0.53 -1.67 -11.19
CA ASP A 46 0.58 -0.99 -11.88
C ASP A 46 1.31 -0.01 -10.96
N LEU A 47 0.64 0.54 -9.93
CA LEU A 47 1.25 1.44 -8.95
C LEU A 47 1.74 0.69 -7.70
N ALA A 48 1.05 -0.39 -7.35
CA ALA A 48 1.26 -1.10 -6.10
C ALA A 48 2.60 -1.82 -6.01
N GLY A 49 2.95 -2.26 -4.80
CA GLY A 49 4.10 -3.11 -4.51
C GLY A 49 5.42 -2.34 -4.49
N ARG A 50 6.50 -3.08 -4.80
CA ARG A 50 7.88 -2.65 -4.54
C ARG A 50 8.50 -1.94 -5.74
N TRP A 51 9.18 -0.82 -5.47
CA TRP A 51 9.88 0.02 -6.44
C TRP A 51 11.26 0.41 -5.93
N GLU A 52 12.32 0.10 -6.67
CA GLU A 52 13.70 0.25 -6.20
C GLU A 52 14.66 0.79 -7.26
N THR A 53 15.78 1.30 -6.77
CA THR A 53 16.99 1.54 -7.54
C THR A 53 18.21 1.25 -6.67
N SER A 54 19.37 0.96 -7.29
CA SER A 54 20.62 0.78 -6.54
C SER A 54 20.93 2.05 -5.76
N ASP A 55 21.49 1.94 -4.55
CA ASP A 55 21.99 3.08 -3.79
C ASP A 55 23.44 3.47 -4.15
N GLY A 56 24.13 2.67 -4.97
CA GLY A 56 25.53 2.85 -5.37
C GLY A 56 26.57 2.24 -4.43
N HIS A 57 26.13 1.64 -3.31
CA HIS A 57 26.99 1.10 -2.26
C HIS A 57 26.69 -0.39 -1.99
N GLY A 58 26.14 -1.10 -2.97
CA GLY A 58 25.72 -2.50 -2.83
C GLY A 58 24.37 -2.70 -2.17
N GLY A 59 23.65 -1.61 -1.85
CA GLY A 59 22.29 -1.64 -1.36
C GLY A 59 21.26 -1.15 -2.39
N MET A 60 20.03 -1.03 -1.92
CA MET A 60 18.90 -0.48 -2.66
C MET A 60 18.18 0.59 -1.84
N VAL A 61 17.64 1.56 -2.54
CA VAL A 61 16.72 2.56 -1.99
C VAL A 61 15.41 2.47 -2.76
N GLY A 62 14.30 2.69 -2.10
CA GLY A 62 13.02 2.52 -2.77
C GLY A 62 11.81 2.78 -1.91
N MET A 63 10.68 2.42 -2.47
CA MET A 63 9.38 2.52 -1.82
C MET A 63 8.56 1.26 -2.03
N ASN A 64 7.69 0.96 -1.07
CA ASN A 64 6.57 0.05 -1.24
C ASN A 64 5.29 0.88 -1.25
N VAL A 65 4.44 0.68 -2.25
CA VAL A 65 3.17 1.39 -2.38
C VAL A 65 2.05 0.40 -2.14
N ILE A 66 1.26 0.61 -1.08
CA ILE A 66 0.01 -0.10 -0.88
C ILE A 66 -1.09 0.78 -1.47
N VAL A 67 -1.89 0.22 -2.37
CA VAL A 67 -3.00 0.93 -3.01
C VAL A 67 -4.29 0.39 -2.43
N SER A 68 -5.06 1.26 -1.77
CA SER A 68 -6.42 0.94 -1.33
C SER A 68 -7.41 1.51 -2.32
N THR A 69 -8.31 0.67 -2.80
CA THR A 69 -9.37 1.08 -3.74
C THR A 69 -10.71 0.54 -3.32
N HIS A 70 -11.78 1.16 -3.81
CA HIS A 70 -13.12 0.60 -3.74
C HIS A 70 -13.81 0.52 -5.10
N ILE A 71 -14.83 -0.33 -5.17
CA ILE A 71 -15.82 -0.34 -6.23
C ILE A 71 -17.18 0.00 -5.61
N ASP A 72 -17.91 0.93 -6.23
CA ASP A 72 -19.29 1.21 -5.83
C ASP A 72 -20.16 -0.05 -6.02
N GLY A 73 -20.89 -0.44 -4.97
CA GLY A 73 -21.72 -1.63 -4.95
C GLY A 73 -20.96 -2.90 -4.55
N THR A 74 -21.63 -4.04 -4.71
CA THR A 74 -21.06 -5.37 -4.41
C THR A 74 -21.01 -6.17 -5.71
N PRO A 75 -20.15 -5.79 -6.67
CA PRO A 75 -20.11 -6.46 -7.95
C PRO A 75 -19.75 -7.94 -7.75
N VAL A 76 -20.18 -8.83 -8.65
CA VAL A 76 -19.82 -10.25 -8.60
C VAL A 76 -18.49 -10.58 -9.30
N SER A 77 -17.84 -9.56 -9.86
CA SER A 77 -16.57 -9.62 -10.59
C SER A 77 -15.86 -8.27 -10.51
N LEU A 78 -14.54 -8.24 -10.63
CA LEU A 78 -13.78 -6.99 -10.79
C LEU A 78 -13.67 -6.54 -12.25
N ILE A 79 -14.01 -7.39 -13.22
CA ILE A 79 -13.91 -7.09 -14.64
C ILE A 79 -15.06 -6.16 -15.04
N GLY A 80 -14.73 -5.10 -15.77
CA GLY A 80 -15.72 -4.14 -16.27
C GLY A 80 -16.23 -3.15 -15.22
N HIS A 81 -15.77 -3.25 -13.97
CA HIS A 81 -16.11 -2.30 -12.90
C HIS A 81 -15.01 -1.25 -12.72
N GLN A 82 -15.43 0.01 -12.61
CA GLN A 82 -14.54 1.13 -12.31
C GLN A 82 -14.13 1.07 -10.83
N GLN A 83 -12.82 1.10 -10.59
CA GLN A 83 -12.27 1.25 -9.24
C GLN A 83 -11.94 2.72 -8.99
N TYR A 84 -12.07 3.13 -7.74
CA TYR A 84 -11.68 4.46 -7.28
C TYR A 84 -10.59 4.32 -6.22
N LEU A 85 -9.59 5.19 -6.32
CA LEU A 85 -8.51 5.26 -5.34
C LEU A 85 -9.03 5.88 -4.04
N ASP A 86 -8.83 5.17 -2.92
CA ASP A 86 -9.09 5.68 -1.57
C ASP A 86 -7.84 6.30 -0.95
N SER A 87 -6.74 5.53 -0.95
CA SER A 87 -5.47 5.96 -0.39
C SER A 87 -4.30 5.24 -1.03
N LEU A 88 -3.14 5.88 -0.94
CA LEU A 88 -1.84 5.24 -1.07
C LEU A 88 -1.19 5.23 0.31
N ASP A 89 -0.65 4.10 0.73
CA ASP A 89 0.27 3.99 1.87
C ASP A 89 1.68 3.70 1.32
N ILE A 90 2.62 4.59 1.62
CA ILE A 90 3.96 4.62 1.05
C ILE A 90 4.97 4.29 2.15
N GLY A 91 5.57 3.12 2.07
CA GLY A 91 6.72 2.75 2.88
C GLY A 91 8.02 3.09 2.18
N LEU A 92 8.72 4.13 2.63
CA LEU A 92 10.03 4.55 2.12
C LEU A 92 11.16 3.85 2.88
N TYR A 93 12.17 3.33 2.20
CA TYR A 93 13.24 2.56 2.83
C TYR A 93 14.58 2.62 2.09
N GLN A 94 15.61 2.13 2.77
CA GLN A 94 16.91 1.76 2.22
C GLN A 94 17.32 0.41 2.83
N ARG A 95 18.01 -0.44 2.07
CA ARG A 95 18.47 -1.76 2.51
C ARG A 95 19.86 -2.10 1.99
N THR A 96 20.58 -2.92 2.74
CA THR A 96 21.87 -3.51 2.37
C THR A 96 21.76 -5.03 2.43
N GLY A 97 21.12 -5.64 1.43
CA GLY A 97 20.77 -7.06 1.44
C GLY A 97 19.34 -7.28 0.93
N PRO A 98 18.84 -8.52 0.85
CA PRO A 98 17.58 -8.86 0.17
C PRO A 98 16.33 -8.29 0.87
N ASP A 99 16.39 -8.18 2.19
CA ASP A 99 15.29 -7.73 3.05
C ASP A 99 15.50 -6.29 3.51
N VAL A 100 14.40 -5.60 3.83
CA VAL A 100 14.48 -4.36 4.59
C VAL A 100 14.66 -4.71 6.06
N GLU A 101 15.45 -3.94 6.79
CA GLU A 101 15.63 -4.17 8.23
C GLU A 101 14.31 -3.97 9.01
N GLU A 102 14.23 -4.58 10.19
CA GLU A 102 13.13 -4.31 11.11
C GLU A 102 13.09 -2.80 11.41
N PHE A 103 11.92 -2.17 11.24
CA PHE A 103 11.75 -0.71 11.32
C PHE A 103 12.52 0.12 10.27
N GLY A 104 13.05 -0.52 9.22
CA GLY A 104 13.73 0.18 8.12
C GLY A 104 12.80 1.04 7.24
N PHE A 105 11.49 0.94 7.44
CA PHE A 105 10.47 1.71 6.73
C PHE A 105 10.08 3.00 7.46
N ASN A 106 9.89 4.06 6.68
CA ASN A 106 9.13 5.24 7.06
C ASN A 106 7.81 5.23 6.28
N PHE A 107 6.69 5.02 6.98
CA PHE A 107 5.37 4.95 6.37
C PHE A 107 4.68 6.31 6.34
N PHE A 108 4.07 6.63 5.21
CA PHE A 108 3.27 7.81 4.94
C PHE A 108 1.98 7.38 4.24
N ALA A 109 0.94 8.20 4.29
CA ALA A 109 -0.29 7.93 3.58
C ALA A 109 -0.85 9.20 2.92
N THR A 110 -1.64 9.04 1.87
CA THR A 110 -2.36 10.15 1.21
C THR A 110 -3.68 10.48 1.91
N SER A 111 -4.01 9.76 2.99
CA SER A 111 -5.10 10.11 3.88
C SER A 111 -4.81 11.46 4.58
N PRO A 112 -5.83 12.16 5.11
CA PRO A 112 -5.68 13.54 5.62
C PRO A 112 -4.52 13.77 6.61
N ASP A 113 -4.19 12.75 7.42
CA ASP A 113 -3.14 12.82 8.44
C ASP A 113 -1.87 12.02 8.07
N GLY A 114 -1.80 11.49 6.85
CA GLY A 114 -0.76 10.55 6.45
C GLY A 114 0.55 11.17 5.97
N GLY A 115 0.59 12.49 5.72
CA GLY A 115 1.83 13.20 5.37
C GLY A 115 2.37 12.95 3.95
N ALA A 116 1.60 12.29 3.08
CA ALA A 116 1.86 12.20 1.65
C ALA A 116 0.78 12.93 0.84
N LEU A 117 1.16 13.42 -0.34
CA LEU A 117 0.25 14.02 -1.32
C LEU A 117 0.39 13.30 -2.66
N TRP A 118 -0.73 13.00 -3.29
CA TRP A 118 -0.81 12.38 -4.61
C TRP A 118 -1.91 13.07 -5.41
N ASP A 119 -1.58 13.55 -6.61
CA ASP A 119 -2.51 14.24 -7.52
C ASP A 119 -2.94 13.41 -8.73
N GLY A 120 -2.56 12.12 -8.77
CA GLY A 120 -2.75 11.25 -9.94
C GLY A 120 -1.52 11.12 -10.83
N GLN A 121 -0.51 11.98 -10.66
CA GLN A 121 0.74 11.93 -11.42
C GLN A 121 2.00 12.13 -10.56
N GLN A 122 1.94 12.96 -9.54
CA GLN A 122 3.07 13.31 -8.68
C GLN A 122 2.82 12.93 -7.22
N LEU A 123 3.76 12.16 -6.65
CA LEU A 123 3.84 11.80 -5.25
C LEU A 123 4.79 12.75 -4.54
N ARG A 124 4.33 13.38 -3.44
CA ARG A 124 5.16 14.21 -2.58
C ARG A 124 5.08 13.74 -1.13
N VAL A 125 6.25 13.61 -0.49
CA VAL A 125 6.38 13.33 0.95
C VAL A 125 7.42 14.30 1.51
N SER A 126 7.12 14.93 2.64
CA SER A 126 8.06 15.81 3.32
C SER A 126 7.95 15.61 4.83
N ALA A 127 8.98 15.02 5.42
CA ALA A 127 9.10 14.84 6.85
C ALA A 127 10.45 15.37 7.34
N ARG A 128 10.38 16.26 8.34
CA ARG A 128 11.58 16.74 9.03
C ARG A 128 12.16 15.62 9.88
N GLN A 129 13.47 15.63 10.07
CA GLN A 129 14.15 14.75 11.01
C GLN A 129 13.54 14.89 12.41
N ARG A 130 13.27 13.77 13.09
CA ARG A 130 12.70 13.76 14.45
C ARG A 130 13.31 12.62 15.26
N GLY A 131 14.17 12.97 16.22
CA GLY A 131 14.94 11.97 16.97
C GLY A 131 15.82 11.16 16.04
N ASP A 132 15.73 9.84 16.13
CA ASP A 132 16.49 8.90 15.30
C ASP A 132 15.85 8.65 13.93
N LEU A 133 14.66 9.21 13.65
CA LEU A 133 14.04 9.10 12.33
C LEU A 133 14.74 10.03 11.34
N PRO A 134 15.18 9.52 10.17
CA PRO A 134 15.88 10.33 9.17
C PRO A 134 14.97 11.42 8.62
N LYS A 135 15.58 12.50 8.11
CA LYS A 135 14.86 13.43 7.22
C LYS A 135 14.40 12.64 5.99
N VAL A 136 13.19 12.94 5.51
CA VAL A 136 12.62 12.35 4.29
C VAL A 136 12.05 13.46 3.42
N GLU A 137 12.46 13.50 2.16
CA GLU A 137 11.93 14.42 1.15
C GLU A 137 11.84 13.71 -0.19
N VAL A 138 10.62 13.47 -0.67
CA VAL A 138 10.36 12.72 -1.91
C VAL A 138 9.46 13.54 -2.80
N SER A 139 9.83 13.64 -4.07
CA SER A 139 9.01 14.23 -5.13
C SER A 139 9.20 13.40 -6.40
N LEU A 140 8.31 12.43 -6.59
CA LEU A 140 8.36 11.47 -7.70
C LEU A 140 7.17 11.66 -8.62
N SER A 141 7.39 11.50 -9.91
CA SER A 141 6.36 11.47 -10.94
C SER A 141 6.21 10.05 -11.47
N TRP A 142 4.96 9.63 -11.70
CA TRP A 142 4.63 8.37 -12.33
C TRP A 142 4.72 8.50 -13.86
N ASP A 143 5.52 7.63 -14.49
CA ASP A 143 5.52 7.44 -15.94
C ASP A 143 4.67 6.21 -16.26
N GLU A 144 3.41 6.43 -16.65
CA GLU A 144 2.48 5.35 -16.95
C GLU A 144 2.92 4.51 -18.16
N THR A 145 3.64 5.11 -19.12
CA THR A 145 4.08 4.41 -20.33
C THR A 145 5.21 3.44 -20.00
N LYS A 146 6.17 3.88 -19.19
CA LYS A 146 7.32 3.06 -18.77
C LYS A 146 7.07 2.25 -17.50
N LYS A 147 5.94 2.46 -16.83
CA LYS A 147 5.58 1.85 -15.55
C LYS A 147 6.72 2.00 -14.54
N GLN A 148 7.14 3.24 -14.30
CA GLN A 148 8.24 3.56 -13.39
C GLN A 148 8.02 4.91 -12.71
N TRP A 149 8.72 5.14 -11.61
CA TRP A 149 8.73 6.42 -10.90
C TRP A 149 10.04 7.15 -11.16
N TYR A 150 9.99 8.47 -11.32
CA TYR A 150 11.20 9.29 -11.51
C TYR A 150 11.10 10.60 -10.75
N GLY A 151 12.23 11.10 -10.25
CA GLY A 151 12.28 12.39 -9.56
C GLY A 151 13.25 12.39 -8.40
N HIS A 152 13.03 13.29 -7.45
CA HIS A 152 13.91 13.45 -6.30
C HIS A 152 13.53 12.50 -5.16
N TYR A 153 14.54 11.85 -4.59
CA TYR A 153 14.40 10.99 -3.43
C TYR A 153 15.50 11.33 -2.42
N GLU A 154 15.08 11.71 -1.22
CA GLU A 154 15.94 11.96 -0.08
C GLU A 154 15.48 11.18 1.15
N ARG A 155 16.43 10.46 1.76
CA ARG A 155 16.27 9.81 3.06
C ARG A 155 17.62 9.78 3.79
N GLY A 156 17.73 10.54 4.88
CA GLY A 156 19.00 10.68 5.60
C GLY A 156 20.08 11.26 4.69
N GLU A 157 21.23 10.59 4.62
CA GLU A 157 22.37 11.00 3.78
C GLU A 157 22.18 10.71 2.29
N PHE A 158 21.21 9.87 1.93
CA PHE A 158 20.91 9.58 0.54
C PHE A 158 20.03 10.69 -0.04
N SER A 159 20.52 11.48 -0.99
CA SER A 159 19.74 12.52 -1.68
C SER A 159 20.15 12.63 -3.16
N ARG A 160 19.26 12.26 -4.08
CA ARG A 160 19.51 12.37 -5.53
C ARG A 160 18.26 12.25 -6.40
N GLN A 161 18.45 12.47 -7.70
CA GLN A 161 17.47 12.07 -8.72
C GLN A 161 17.52 10.55 -8.90
N VAL A 162 16.36 9.91 -8.92
CA VAL A 162 16.22 8.45 -9.05
C VAL A 162 15.24 8.10 -10.16
N THR A 163 15.38 6.88 -10.67
CA THR A 163 14.31 6.18 -11.40
C THR A 163 14.07 4.88 -10.66
N LEU A 164 12.92 4.77 -9.99
CA LEU A 164 12.52 3.55 -9.28
C LEU A 164 11.77 2.66 -10.24
N LYS A 165 12.24 1.42 -10.35
CA LYS A 165 11.64 0.38 -11.19
C LYS A 165 11.14 -0.76 -10.32
N ARG A 166 10.14 -1.48 -10.81
CA ARG A 166 9.74 -2.72 -10.18
C ARG A 166 10.91 -3.71 -10.30
N PRO A 167 11.20 -4.53 -9.28
CA PRO A 167 12.17 -5.60 -9.40
C PRO A 167 11.86 -6.44 -10.64
N GLU A 168 12.77 -6.41 -11.61
CA GLU A 168 12.63 -7.14 -12.88
C GLU A 168 12.87 -8.62 -12.61
N ASN A 169 12.10 -9.52 -13.24
CA ASN A 169 12.37 -10.95 -13.22
C ASN A 169 13.60 -11.25 -14.09
N THR A 170 14.79 -10.95 -13.57
CA THR A 170 16.06 -11.03 -14.31
C THR A 170 16.49 -12.47 -14.59
N ALA A 171 15.93 -13.44 -13.88
CA ALA A 171 16.16 -14.87 -14.10
C ALA A 171 14.83 -15.63 -14.18
N ALA A 172 14.81 -16.69 -15.01
CA ALA A 172 13.67 -17.55 -15.27
C ALA A 172 13.38 -18.50 -14.08
N SER A 173 13.43 -18.00 -12.84
CA SER A 173 13.01 -18.79 -11.70
C SER A 173 11.55 -19.18 -11.90
N SER A 174 11.28 -20.46 -11.71
CA SER A 174 9.93 -20.98 -11.76
C SER A 174 9.07 -20.41 -10.62
N PHE A 175 9.63 -19.85 -9.55
CA PHE A 175 8.83 -19.16 -8.52
C PHE A 175 8.38 -17.77 -8.94
N ALA A 176 9.12 -17.11 -9.82
CA ALA A 176 8.81 -15.75 -10.23
C ALA A 176 7.50 -15.71 -11.03
N GLY A 177 6.62 -14.77 -10.68
CA GLY A 177 5.31 -14.62 -11.30
C GLY A 177 4.23 -14.21 -10.31
N THR A 178 3.01 -14.18 -10.82
CA THR A 178 1.80 -13.90 -10.04
C THR A 178 1.05 -15.19 -9.80
N TRP A 179 0.57 -15.37 -8.57
CA TRP A 179 -0.02 -16.59 -8.06
C TRP A 179 -1.34 -16.28 -7.37
N PHE A 180 -2.37 -17.08 -7.66
CA PHE A 180 -3.72 -16.83 -7.15
C PHE A 180 -4.27 -18.01 -6.36
N GLU A 181 -4.81 -17.72 -5.19
CA GLU A 181 -5.53 -18.64 -4.33
C GLU A 181 -7.04 -18.53 -4.53
N SER A 182 -7.62 -19.46 -5.28
CA SER A 182 -9.06 -19.48 -5.50
C SER A 182 -9.87 -19.91 -4.25
N LYS A 183 -9.29 -20.07 -3.07
CA LYS A 183 -10.03 -20.30 -1.81
C LYS A 183 -9.61 -19.36 -0.68
N GLY A 184 -8.65 -18.46 -0.94
CA GLY A 184 -8.18 -17.47 0.02
C GLY A 184 -9.26 -16.43 0.31
N LEU A 185 -9.40 -16.03 1.57
CA LEU A 185 -10.27 -14.91 1.97
C LEU A 185 -9.53 -13.58 1.95
N MET A 186 -8.22 -13.63 2.15
CA MET A 186 -7.28 -12.51 2.14
C MET A 186 -5.97 -13.04 1.55
N ASN A 187 -5.13 -12.13 1.09
CA ASN A 187 -3.83 -12.37 0.49
C ASN A 187 -3.91 -13.43 -0.60
N ASN A 188 -4.99 -13.37 -1.37
CA ASN A 188 -5.36 -14.35 -2.36
C ASN A 188 -4.63 -14.13 -3.69
N CYS A 189 -3.95 -13.01 -3.86
CA CYS A 189 -2.98 -12.79 -4.93
C CYS A 189 -1.61 -12.57 -4.32
N VAL A 190 -0.59 -13.24 -4.84
CA VAL A 190 0.80 -12.98 -4.46
C VAL A 190 1.67 -12.88 -5.69
N HIS A 191 2.55 -11.90 -5.64
CA HIS A 191 3.57 -11.65 -6.65
C HIS A 191 4.92 -11.99 -6.05
N ILE A 192 5.69 -12.79 -6.78
CA ILE A 192 7.05 -13.16 -6.40
C ILE A 192 7.95 -12.67 -7.53
N ALA A 193 8.97 -11.91 -7.18
CA ALA A 193 9.99 -11.46 -8.12
C ALA A 193 11.38 -11.90 -7.64
N GLN A 194 12.21 -12.31 -8.60
CA GLN A 194 13.63 -12.55 -8.34
C GLN A 194 14.41 -11.27 -8.64
N GLN A 195 15.26 -10.85 -7.71
CA GLN A 195 16.07 -9.65 -7.82
C GLN A 195 17.39 -9.92 -8.55
N SER A 196 18.08 -8.85 -8.97
CA SER A 196 19.35 -8.94 -9.70
C SER A 196 20.49 -9.55 -8.87
N ASP A 197 20.40 -9.52 -7.54
CA ASP A 197 21.33 -10.17 -6.61
C ASP A 197 21.01 -11.67 -6.41
N GLY A 198 19.99 -12.19 -7.09
CA GLY A 198 19.51 -13.57 -6.98
C GLY A 198 18.52 -13.81 -5.83
N GLY A 199 18.31 -12.82 -4.96
CA GLY A 199 17.32 -12.86 -3.88
C GLY A 199 15.89 -12.83 -4.39
N PHE A 200 14.92 -13.06 -3.50
CA PHE A 200 13.50 -12.99 -3.83
C PHE A 200 12.82 -11.90 -3.01
N THR A 201 11.80 -11.30 -3.60
CA THR A 201 10.86 -10.42 -2.90
C THR A 201 9.44 -10.85 -3.23
N ALA A 202 8.52 -10.55 -2.32
CA ALA A 202 7.10 -10.76 -2.55
C ALA A 202 6.27 -9.56 -2.12
N TRP A 203 5.06 -9.49 -2.66
CA TRP A 203 3.97 -8.69 -2.14
C TRP A 203 2.65 -9.38 -2.46
N SER A 204 1.60 -9.02 -1.75
CA SER A 204 0.26 -9.59 -1.89
C SER A 204 -0.78 -8.53 -2.21
N ASP A 205 -1.85 -8.99 -2.83
CA ASP A 205 -3.08 -8.23 -2.94
C ASP A 205 -4.20 -8.97 -2.18
N ASP A 206 -5.01 -8.19 -1.47
CA ASP A 206 -6.27 -8.60 -0.86
C ASP A 206 -7.39 -8.23 -1.83
N ILE A 207 -7.71 -9.17 -2.72
CA ILE A 207 -8.80 -9.02 -3.67
C ILE A 207 -10.07 -9.62 -3.08
N SER A 208 -11.09 -8.81 -2.85
CA SER A 208 -12.42 -9.26 -2.48
C SER A 208 -12.99 -10.13 -3.61
N ILE A 209 -13.33 -11.37 -3.25
CA ILE A 209 -14.01 -12.28 -4.18
C ILE A 209 -15.49 -12.28 -3.81
N PRO A 210 -16.36 -11.82 -4.71
CA PRO A 210 -17.77 -11.67 -4.41
C PRO A 210 -18.45 -13.00 -4.07
N GLY A 211 -19.49 -12.93 -3.22
CA GLY A 211 -20.25 -14.10 -2.78
C GLY A 211 -19.52 -15.01 -1.78
N ARG A 212 -18.24 -14.75 -1.44
CA ARG A 212 -17.52 -15.52 -0.41
C ARG A 212 -17.93 -15.20 1.00
N TRP A 213 -18.23 -13.93 1.26
CA TRP A 213 -18.69 -13.49 2.56
C TRP A 213 -20.19 -13.77 2.67
N ARG A 214 -20.53 -14.75 3.50
CA ARG A 214 -21.90 -14.93 3.97
C ARG A 214 -22.06 -14.14 5.26
N TYR A 215 -22.77 -13.03 5.17
CA TYR A 215 -23.13 -12.24 6.33
C TYR A 215 -24.19 -12.98 7.15
N ALA A 216 -24.13 -12.87 8.47
CA ALA A 216 -25.17 -13.42 9.33
C ALA A 216 -26.53 -12.76 9.03
N ASN A 217 -27.62 -13.48 9.30
CA ASN A 217 -28.97 -12.98 9.04
C ASN A 217 -29.20 -11.59 9.66
N GLY A 218 -29.65 -10.64 8.86
CA GLY A 218 -29.90 -9.26 9.27
C GLY A 218 -28.71 -8.31 9.13
N ILE A 219 -27.51 -8.82 8.82
CA ILE A 219 -26.35 -7.99 8.49
C ILE A 219 -26.36 -7.73 6.98
N GLN A 220 -26.48 -6.46 6.60
CA GLN A 220 -26.35 -6.06 5.21
C GLN A 220 -24.88 -6.13 4.78
N PRO A 221 -24.60 -6.58 3.54
CA PRO A 221 -23.26 -6.47 2.99
C PRO A 221 -22.83 -5.00 2.95
N LEU A 222 -21.51 -4.77 2.94
CA LEU A 222 -20.99 -3.41 2.76
C LEU A 222 -21.46 -2.85 1.41
N PRO A 223 -21.75 -1.54 1.32
CA PRO A 223 -22.23 -0.93 0.08
C PRO A 223 -21.15 -0.84 -1.02
N GLN A 224 -19.91 -1.21 -0.70
CA GLN A 224 -18.75 -1.19 -1.57
C GLN A 224 -17.86 -2.40 -1.28
N SER A 225 -17.15 -2.89 -2.30
CA SER A 225 -16.01 -3.78 -2.09
C SER A 225 -14.75 -2.94 -1.93
N ASN A 226 -13.89 -3.32 -0.98
CA ASN A 226 -12.58 -2.71 -0.79
C ASN A 226 -11.52 -3.72 -1.21
N GLU A 227 -10.53 -3.24 -1.93
CA GLU A 227 -9.41 -4.01 -2.43
C GLU A 227 -8.11 -3.35 -1.93
N HIS A 228 -7.12 -4.16 -1.56
CA HIS A 228 -5.79 -3.67 -1.21
C HIS A 228 -4.76 -4.34 -2.10
N TYR A 229 -3.84 -3.56 -2.65
CA TYR A 229 -2.79 -4.05 -3.54
C TYR A 229 -1.42 -3.72 -2.98
N GLY A 230 -0.45 -4.61 -3.14
CA GLY A 230 0.96 -4.30 -2.84
C GLY A 230 1.37 -4.41 -1.38
N GLU A 231 0.67 -5.18 -0.56
CA GLU A 231 1.09 -5.45 0.82
C GLU A 231 2.42 -6.22 0.81
N ILE A 232 3.46 -5.65 1.41
CA ILE A 232 4.82 -6.18 1.28
C ILE A 232 5.00 -7.51 2.01
N GLY A 233 5.70 -8.45 1.37
CA GLY A 233 6.12 -9.71 1.94
C GLY A 233 7.63 -9.97 1.80
N LYS A 234 8.10 -11.04 2.43
CA LYS A 234 9.44 -11.61 2.23
C LYS A 234 9.32 -12.89 1.43
N ALA A 235 10.29 -13.18 0.57
CA ALA A 235 10.36 -14.44 -0.13
C ALA A 235 11.77 -15.01 -0.02
N LYS A 236 11.88 -16.28 0.34
CA LYS A 236 13.17 -16.95 0.56
C LYS A 236 13.14 -18.34 -0.05
N LEU A 237 14.11 -18.61 -0.93
CA LEU A 237 14.31 -19.94 -1.48
C LEU A 237 14.91 -20.85 -0.41
N ILE A 238 14.25 -21.98 -0.11
CA ILE A 238 14.78 -22.99 0.83
C ILE A 238 15.56 -24.05 0.06
N SER A 239 15.04 -24.47 -1.09
CA SER A 239 15.66 -25.44 -1.99
C SER A 239 15.21 -25.15 -3.42
N PRO A 240 15.79 -25.80 -4.45
CA PRO A 240 15.44 -25.52 -5.85
C PRO A 240 13.94 -25.59 -6.17
N ASN A 241 13.17 -26.38 -5.41
CA ASN A 241 11.74 -26.57 -5.60
C ASN A 241 10.90 -26.14 -4.39
N VAL A 242 11.46 -25.46 -3.39
CA VAL A 242 10.73 -25.01 -2.20
C VAL A 242 11.04 -23.55 -1.87
N ILE A 243 9.99 -22.75 -1.67
CA ILE A 243 10.06 -21.35 -1.26
C ILE A 243 9.26 -21.12 0.03
N THR A 244 9.69 -20.14 0.82
CA THR A 244 8.86 -19.53 1.87
C THR A 244 8.49 -18.12 1.44
N VAL A 245 7.21 -17.79 1.58
CA VAL A 245 6.67 -16.44 1.44
C VAL A 245 6.10 -16.02 2.78
N GLU A 246 6.62 -14.96 3.37
CA GLU A 246 6.10 -14.38 4.61
C GLU A 246 5.32 -13.11 4.27
N LEU A 247 4.00 -13.17 4.38
CA LEU A 247 3.13 -12.01 4.15
C LEU A 247 3.01 -11.18 5.41
N ARG A 248 2.75 -9.87 5.25
CA ARG A 248 2.68 -8.91 6.36
C ARG A 248 3.96 -8.84 7.20
N ALA A 249 5.09 -9.22 6.62
CA ALA A 249 6.37 -9.39 7.32
C ALA A 249 6.96 -8.08 7.88
N TYR A 250 6.36 -6.95 7.55
CA TYR A 250 6.80 -5.60 7.91
C TYR A 250 5.69 -4.77 8.59
N THR A 251 4.55 -5.37 8.93
CA THR A 251 3.47 -4.66 9.63
C THR A 251 3.67 -4.78 11.14
N ALA A 252 3.64 -3.66 11.86
CA ALA A 252 3.79 -3.67 13.31
C ALA A 252 2.50 -4.08 14.05
N MET A 253 1.34 -4.02 13.38
CA MET A 253 0.03 -4.17 14.03
C MET A 253 -0.44 -5.62 14.13
N CYS A 254 -0.11 -6.48 13.18
CA CYS A 254 -0.57 -7.85 13.20
C CYS A 254 0.45 -8.80 12.57
N CYS A 255 0.25 -10.07 12.86
CA CYS A 255 1.23 -11.12 12.75
C CYS A 255 1.65 -11.35 11.30
N SER A 256 2.92 -11.67 11.12
CA SER A 256 3.39 -12.17 9.84
C SER A 256 2.85 -13.58 9.59
N HIS A 257 2.57 -13.87 8.34
CA HIS A 257 1.97 -15.11 7.91
C HIS A 257 2.97 -15.85 7.00
N PRO A 258 3.80 -16.76 7.54
CA PRO A 258 4.68 -17.57 6.71
C PRO A 258 3.88 -18.63 5.97
N PHE A 259 4.14 -18.78 4.69
CA PHE A 259 3.64 -19.81 3.80
C PHE A 259 4.82 -20.52 3.18
N GLN A 260 4.92 -21.82 3.37
CA GLN A 260 5.94 -22.64 2.72
C GLN A 260 5.29 -23.45 1.62
N ALA A 261 5.85 -23.38 0.41
CA ALA A 261 5.31 -24.05 -0.76
C ALA A 261 6.39 -24.70 -1.62
N ALA A 262 6.01 -25.84 -2.20
CA ALA A 262 6.75 -26.47 -3.27
C ALA A 262 6.11 -26.12 -4.62
N ILE A 263 6.95 -25.93 -5.64
CA ILE A 263 6.45 -25.72 -7.01
C ILE A 263 6.18 -27.08 -7.68
N SER A 264 5.09 -27.17 -8.44
CA SER A 264 4.79 -28.33 -9.28
C SER A 264 5.83 -28.48 -10.40
N SER A 265 5.97 -29.72 -10.92
CA SER A 265 6.94 -30.04 -11.97
C SER A 265 6.71 -29.29 -13.29
N ASP A 266 5.45 -28.95 -13.59
CA ASP A 266 5.05 -28.15 -14.74
C ASP A 266 5.13 -26.63 -14.48
N GLY A 267 5.52 -26.22 -13.27
CA GLY A 267 5.58 -24.83 -12.84
C GLY A 267 4.22 -24.13 -12.71
N SER A 268 3.10 -24.83 -12.87
CA SER A 268 1.77 -24.20 -12.91
C SER A 268 1.19 -23.89 -11.53
N LYS A 269 1.72 -24.51 -10.46
CA LYS A 269 1.16 -24.44 -9.11
C LYS A 269 2.24 -24.29 -8.04
N LEU A 270 1.87 -23.57 -6.97
CA LEU A 270 2.53 -23.65 -5.67
C LEU A 270 1.63 -24.42 -4.72
N VAL A 271 2.13 -25.54 -4.19
CA VAL A 271 1.41 -26.39 -3.25
C VAL A 271 2.12 -26.30 -1.91
N GLY A 272 1.40 -25.83 -0.90
CA GLY A 272 1.99 -25.52 0.39
C GLY A 272 0.99 -25.57 1.53
N ASN A 273 1.44 -25.14 2.70
CA ASN A 273 0.61 -25.07 3.90
C ASN A 273 0.82 -23.75 4.60
N TRP A 274 -0.26 -23.19 5.13
CA TRP A 274 -0.21 -22.22 6.22
C TRP A 274 0.04 -23.02 7.50
N PRO A 275 1.15 -22.81 8.23
CA PRO A 275 1.36 -23.41 9.54
C PRO A 275 0.37 -22.83 10.56
N SER A 276 0.25 -23.48 11.71
CA SER A 276 -0.49 -22.91 12.85
C SER A 276 0.25 -21.68 13.39
N GLY A 277 -0.48 -20.61 13.68
CA GLY A 277 0.11 -19.40 14.27
C GLY A 277 -0.93 -18.48 14.90
N PRO A 278 -0.50 -17.38 15.53
CA PRO A 278 -1.41 -16.36 16.04
C PRO A 278 -2.36 -15.89 14.93
N ASN A 279 -3.68 -15.97 15.18
CA ASN A 279 -4.73 -15.63 14.21
C ASN A 279 -4.66 -16.38 12.86
N GLN A 280 -4.00 -17.54 12.82
CA GLN A 280 -3.84 -18.35 11.62
C GLN A 280 -4.14 -19.83 11.89
N ALA A 281 -5.25 -20.31 11.33
CA ALA A 281 -5.58 -21.73 11.32
C ALA A 281 -4.72 -22.45 10.26
N PRO A 282 -4.13 -23.62 10.60
CA PRO A 282 -3.36 -24.37 9.62
C PRO A 282 -4.26 -24.89 8.49
N ARG A 283 -3.80 -24.77 7.25
CA ARG A 283 -4.53 -25.26 6.08
C ARG A 283 -3.61 -25.48 4.88
N SER A 284 -3.89 -26.52 4.10
CA SER A 284 -3.23 -26.75 2.81
C SER A 284 -3.80 -25.85 1.73
N VAL A 285 -2.92 -25.37 0.87
CA VAL A 285 -3.26 -24.39 -0.15
C VAL A 285 -2.56 -24.71 -1.46
N GLU A 286 -3.31 -24.52 -2.54
CA GLU A 286 -2.80 -24.51 -3.89
C GLU A 286 -2.98 -23.09 -4.45
N TRP A 287 -1.87 -22.48 -4.88
CA TRP A 287 -1.92 -21.28 -5.70
C TRP A 287 -1.64 -21.63 -7.15
N LYS A 288 -2.41 -21.04 -8.06
CA LYS A 288 -2.27 -21.24 -9.50
C LYS A 288 -1.52 -20.08 -10.10
N ARG A 289 -0.61 -20.36 -11.03
CA ARG A 289 0.09 -19.32 -11.78
C ARG A 289 -0.91 -18.55 -12.63
N MET A 290 -0.81 -17.23 -12.58
CA MET A 290 -1.58 -16.33 -13.42
C MET A 290 -0.85 -16.10 -14.76
N PRO A 291 -1.57 -16.04 -15.89
CA PRO A 291 -0.97 -15.75 -17.20
C PRO A 291 -0.45 -14.32 -17.31
N GLU A 292 -0.98 -13.42 -16.49
CA GLU A 292 -0.61 -12.00 -16.43
C GLU A 292 -0.10 -11.64 -15.03
N ASN A 293 0.48 -10.44 -14.89
CA ASN A 293 0.88 -9.89 -13.61
C ASN A 293 -0.29 -9.33 -12.79
N SER A 294 -1.45 -9.99 -12.84
CA SER A 294 -2.69 -9.57 -12.18
C SER A 294 -3.57 -10.77 -11.85
N CYS A 295 -4.24 -10.72 -10.69
CA CYS A 295 -5.21 -11.73 -10.27
C CYS A 295 -6.66 -11.35 -10.55
N ARG A 296 -6.92 -10.14 -11.10
CA ARG A 296 -8.29 -9.62 -11.30
C ARG A 296 -9.15 -10.51 -12.20
N ALA A 297 -8.54 -11.08 -13.24
CA ALA A 297 -9.23 -12.00 -14.14
C ALA A 297 -9.65 -13.30 -13.45
N ALA A 298 -8.78 -13.89 -12.63
CA ALA A 298 -9.11 -15.13 -11.91
C ALA A 298 -10.12 -14.92 -10.78
N ALA A 299 -10.10 -13.76 -10.11
CA ALA A 299 -11.11 -13.41 -9.12
C ALA A 299 -12.54 -13.41 -9.71
N SER A 300 -12.65 -13.11 -11.00
CA SER A 300 -13.93 -13.04 -11.73
C SER A 300 -14.43 -14.39 -12.27
N ALA A 301 -13.56 -15.41 -12.36
CA ALA A 301 -13.89 -16.72 -12.91
C ALA A 301 -14.27 -17.75 -11.83
N SER A 302 -14.21 -17.40 -10.55
CA SER A 302 -14.61 -18.32 -9.47
C SER A 302 -16.15 -18.44 -9.45
N PRO A 303 -16.72 -19.63 -9.65
CA PRO A 303 -18.17 -19.80 -9.57
C PRO A 303 -18.67 -19.44 -8.17
N ALA A 304 -19.74 -18.65 -8.11
CA ALA A 304 -20.45 -18.39 -6.86
C ALA A 304 -20.98 -19.72 -6.31
N HIS A 305 -20.72 -20.00 -5.03
CA HIS A 305 -21.16 -21.21 -4.32
C HIS A 305 -22.33 -20.95 -3.38
#